data_AF-A0A835LP18-F1
#
_entry.id   AF-A0A835LP18-F1
#
_cell.length_a   1.000
_cell.length_b   1.000
_cell.length_c   1.000
_cell.angle_alpha   90.00
_cell.angle_beta   90.00
_cell.angle_gamma   90.00
#
_symmetry.space_group_name_H-M   'P 1'
#
loop_
_entity.id
_entity.type
_entity.pdbx_description
1 polymer ?
#
loop_
_entity_poly.entity_id
_entity_poly.type
_entity_poly.pdbx_seq_one_letter_code
_entity_poly.pdbx_strand_id
1 'polypeptide(L)'
;SYVGLFYKPNWSPSNYKEKEVKRIIGLPGDLINMPNAYDTLMIPEGHCWVEGDNSSSSLDSRTFGPLPLGLIQGKVTYIVWPPQRVGAIEKRMS
;
A
#
# COMPACT_ATOMS: atom_id res chain seq x y z
N SER A 1 9.58 -3.08 2.27
CA SER A 1 8.16 -2.85 1.92
C SER A 1 7.26 -3.69 2.82
N TYR A 2 6.31 -3.05 3.51
CA TYR A 2 5.36 -3.69 4.42
C TYR A 2 4.06 -4.02 3.69
N VAL A 3 3.30 -5.02 4.15
CA VAL A 3 1.94 -5.28 3.63
C VAL A 3 0.93 -4.87 4.69
N GLY A 4 0.04 -3.96 4.31
CA GLY A 4 -1.02 -3.41 5.17
C GLY A 4 -2.41 -3.83 4.69
N LEU A 5 -3.32 -3.95 5.63
CA LEU A 5 -4.76 -4.06 5.38
C LEU A 5 -5.38 -2.67 5.48
N PHE A 6 -6.03 -2.23 4.43
CA PHE A 6 -6.62 -0.90 4.29
C PHE A 6 -8.13 -1.02 4.11
N TYR A 7 -8.89 -0.04 4.58
CA TYR A 7 -10.23 0.16 4.05
C TYR A 7 -10.16 0.75 2.65
N LYS A 8 -11.12 0.38 1.79
CA LYS A 8 -11.37 1.14 0.59
C LYS A 8 -11.69 2.59 0.96
N PRO A 9 -11.00 3.58 0.38
CA PRO A 9 -11.34 4.98 0.60
C PRO A 9 -12.78 5.26 0.18
N ASN A 10 -13.43 6.24 0.83
CA ASN A 10 -14.83 6.58 0.58
C ASN A 10 -15.12 7.01 -0.87
N TRP A 11 -14.10 7.38 -1.64
CA TRP A 11 -14.21 7.74 -3.05
C TRP A 11 -14.14 6.54 -4.01
N SER A 12 -13.84 5.33 -3.51
CA SER A 12 -13.92 4.09 -4.30
C SER A 12 -15.39 3.80 -4.67
N PRO A 13 -15.74 3.63 -5.95
CA PRO A 13 -17.11 3.37 -6.40
C PRO A 13 -17.65 2.00 -5.96
N SER A 14 -16.79 1.12 -5.43
CA SER A 14 -17.18 -0.15 -4.82
C SER A 14 -17.03 -0.11 -3.31
N ASN A 15 -18.09 -0.59 -2.62
CA ASN A 15 -18.35 -0.68 -1.18
C ASN A 15 -17.18 -0.33 -0.23
N TYR A 16 -17.25 0.83 0.43
CA TYR A 16 -16.28 1.35 1.41
C TYR A 16 -16.02 0.43 2.62
N LYS A 17 -16.88 -0.58 2.86
CA LYS A 17 -16.69 -1.56 3.93
C LYS A 17 -15.71 -2.67 3.56
N GLU A 18 -15.33 -2.78 2.29
CA GLU A 18 -14.37 -3.77 1.84
C GLU A 18 -12.95 -3.40 2.30
N LYS A 19 -12.21 -4.42 2.71
CA LYS A 19 -10.81 -4.30 3.09
C LYS A 19 -9.94 -4.80 1.95
N GLU A 20 -8.91 -4.04 1.62
CA GLU A 20 -7.92 -4.42 0.62
C GLU A 20 -6.55 -4.60 1.25
N VAL A 21 -5.81 -5.60 0.77
CA VAL A 21 -4.42 -5.81 1.15
C VAL A 21 -3.54 -5.15 0.09
N LYS A 22 -2.70 -4.20 0.52
CA LYS A 22 -1.76 -3.49 -0.35
C LYS A 22 -0.37 -3.45 0.27
N ARG A 23 0.64 -3.26 -0.57
CA ARG A 23 2.03 -3.10 -0.12
C ARG A 23 2.33 -1.62 0.06
N ILE A 24 2.86 -1.26 1.22
CA ILE A 24 3.47 0.05 1.47
C ILE A 24 4.83 0.06 0.78
N ILE A 25 4.97 0.95 -0.19
CA ILE A 25 6.17 1.17 -0.98
C ILE A 25 7.01 2.29 -0.35
N GLY A 26 6.37 3.35 0.15
CA GLY A 26 7.03 4.47 0.81
C GLY A 26 6.24 5.05 1.98
N LEU A 27 6.95 5.72 2.87
CA LEU A 27 6.51 6.36 4.11
C LEU A 27 6.77 7.89 4.06
N PRO A 28 6.28 8.68 5.05
CA PRO A 28 6.54 10.11 5.08
C PRO A 28 8.00 10.47 4.88
N GLY A 29 8.26 11.44 3.99
CA GLY A 29 9.61 11.89 3.64
C GLY A 29 10.29 11.11 2.52
N ASP A 30 9.80 9.94 2.13
CA ASP A 30 10.34 9.20 0.98
C ASP A 30 10.00 9.91 -0.34
N LEU A 31 10.91 9.84 -1.30
CA LEU A 31 10.69 10.28 -2.68
C LEU A 31 10.22 9.10 -3.55
N ILE A 32 9.09 9.28 -4.22
CA ILE A 32 8.54 8.31 -5.17
C ILE A 32 8.60 8.89 -6.58
N ASN A 33 9.08 8.09 -7.53
CA ASN A 33 9.00 8.42 -8.95
C ASN A 33 7.56 8.25 -9.42
N MET A 34 6.94 9.31 -9.93
CA MET A 34 5.58 9.23 -10.42
C MET A 34 5.57 8.51 -11.79
N PRO A 35 4.78 7.44 -11.98
CA PRO A 35 4.80 6.66 -13.23
C PRO A 35 4.43 7.48 -14.48
N ASN A 36 3.66 8.57 -14.30
CA ASN A 36 3.05 9.35 -15.38
C ASN A 36 3.49 10.83 -15.39
N ALA A 37 4.42 11.21 -14.52
CA ALA A 37 5.03 12.53 -14.54
C ALA A 37 6.54 12.30 -14.48
N TYR A 38 7.32 13.01 -15.31
CA TYR A 38 8.79 13.03 -15.18
C TYR A 38 9.20 13.82 -13.94
N ASP A 39 8.60 13.49 -12.79
CA ASP A 39 8.66 14.22 -11.54
C ASP A 39 8.65 13.24 -10.37
N THR A 40 9.21 13.71 -9.25
CA THR A 40 9.27 12.97 -7.99
C THR A 40 8.34 13.59 -6.98
N LEU A 41 7.55 12.76 -6.30
CA LEU A 41 6.70 13.19 -5.22
C LEU A 41 7.34 12.80 -3.88
N MET A 42 7.56 13.79 -3.01
CA MET A 42 7.84 13.52 -1.61
C MET A 42 6.54 13.17 -0.88
N ILE A 43 6.53 12.04 -0.18
CA ILE A 43 5.35 11.60 0.57
C ILE A 43 5.13 12.55 1.76
N PRO A 44 3.94 13.17 1.88
CA PRO A 44 3.64 14.06 2.99
C PRO A 44 3.63 13.36 4.35
N GLU A 45 3.84 14.14 5.40
CA GLU A 45 3.63 13.68 6.78
C GLU A 45 2.25 13.05 6.98
N GLY A 46 2.21 11.97 7.75
CA GLY A 46 0.99 11.20 8.00
C GLY A 46 0.45 10.40 6.81
N HIS A 47 1.15 10.35 5.67
CA HIS A 47 0.73 9.61 4.47
C HIS A 47 1.69 8.47 4.11
N CYS A 48 1.24 7.55 3.27
CA CYS A 48 2.05 6.48 2.71
C CYS A 48 1.72 6.25 1.24
N TRP A 49 2.67 5.71 0.49
CA TRP A 49 2.45 5.27 -0.87
C TRP A 49 2.21 3.77 -0.88
N VAL A 50 1.09 3.34 -1.48
CA VAL A 50 0.70 1.93 -1.52
C VAL A 50 0.51 1.46 -2.95
N GLU A 51 0.91 0.24 -3.22
CA GLU A 51 0.69 -0.42 -4.51
C GLU A 51 0.18 -1.85 -4.30
N GLY A 52 -0.75 -2.27 -5.16
CA GLY A 52 -1.17 -3.67 -5.22
C GLY A 52 -0.19 -4.50 -6.04
N ASP A 53 -0.05 -5.77 -5.68
CA ASP A 53 0.79 -6.73 -6.40
C ASP A 53 0.21 -7.07 -7.81
N ASN A 54 -1.05 -6.70 -8.11
CA ASN A 54 -1.65 -6.80 -9.43
C ASN A 54 -1.92 -5.42 -10.05
N SER A 55 -0.98 -4.92 -10.84
CA SER A 55 -1.01 -3.55 -11.38
C SER A 55 -2.12 -3.28 -12.38
N SER A 56 -2.68 -4.30 -13.04
CA SER A 56 -3.72 -4.13 -14.08
C SER A 56 -5.13 -3.99 -13.50
N SER A 57 -5.36 -4.38 -12.25
CA SER A 57 -6.69 -4.36 -11.61
C SER A 57 -6.72 -3.64 -10.26
N SER A 58 -5.59 -3.09 -9.81
CA SER A 58 -5.46 -2.44 -8.51
C SER A 58 -5.64 -0.93 -8.66
N LEU A 59 -6.71 -0.40 -8.07
CA LEU A 59 -6.80 1.00 -7.74
C LEU A 59 -5.83 1.24 -6.56
N ASP A 60 -4.75 1.97 -6.77
CA ASP A 60 -3.73 2.25 -5.75
C ASP A 60 -3.08 3.64 -5.90
N SER A 61 -2.02 3.95 -5.16
CA SER A 61 -1.44 5.29 -5.12
C SER A 61 -0.99 5.80 -6.49
N ARG A 62 -0.76 4.92 -7.47
CA ARG A 62 -0.48 5.32 -8.85
C ARG A 62 -1.65 6.05 -9.51
N THR A 63 -2.88 5.83 -9.02
CA THR A 63 -4.12 6.46 -9.52
C THR A 63 -4.52 7.69 -8.70
N PHE A 64 -4.41 7.63 -7.37
CA PHE A 64 -4.96 8.65 -6.47
C PHE A 64 -3.94 9.35 -5.57
N GLY A 65 -2.66 8.97 -5.66
CA GLY A 65 -1.59 9.52 -4.85
C GLY A 65 -1.44 8.89 -3.45
N PRO A 66 -0.68 9.54 -2.55
CA PRO A 66 -0.46 9.04 -1.19
C PRO A 66 -1.76 8.92 -0.39
N LEU A 67 -1.85 7.92 0.48
CA LEU A 67 -2.98 7.71 1.38
C LEU A 67 -2.64 8.03 2.84
N PRO A 68 -3.60 8.54 3.63
CA PRO A 68 -3.41 8.71 5.06
C PRO A 68 -3.06 7.38 5.75
N LEU A 69 -2.05 7.38 6.61
CA LEU A 69 -1.65 6.22 7.42
C LEU A 69 -2.80 5.73 8.32
N GLY A 70 -3.72 6.62 8.71
CA GLY A 70 -4.91 6.27 9.50
C GLY A 70 -5.89 5.32 8.80
N LEU A 71 -5.76 5.10 7.49
CA LEU A 71 -6.54 4.09 6.76
C LEU A 71 -6.03 2.66 6.98
N ILE A 72 -4.82 2.49 7.53
CA ILE A 72 -4.25 1.18 7.86
C ILE A 72 -4.97 0.60 9.06
N GLN A 73 -5.60 -0.56 8.89
CA GLN A 73 -6.32 -1.30 9.92
C GLN A 73 -5.49 -2.42 10.55
N GLY A 74 -4.44 -2.85 9.86
CA GLY A 74 -3.61 -3.94 10.34
C GLY A 74 -2.40 -4.17 9.46
N LYS A 75 -1.47 -4.94 10.00
CA LYS A 75 -0.26 -5.38 9.31
C LYS A 75 -0.33 -6.88 9.07
N VAL A 76 0.00 -7.29 7.84
CA VAL A 76 0.16 -8.71 7.53
C VAL A 76 1.50 -9.18 8.07
N THR A 77 1.49 -10.22 8.91
CA THR A 77 2.67 -10.71 9.63
C THR A 77 3.11 -12.10 9.18
N TYR A 78 2.23 -12.91 8.58
CA TYR A 78 2.51 -14.28 8.18
C TYR A 78 1.88 -14.63 6.83
N ILE A 79 2.59 -15.47 6.06
CA ILE A 79 2.06 -16.18 4.91
C ILE A 79 1.75 -17.60 5.37
N VAL A 80 0.55 -18.09 5.03
CA VAL A 80 0.09 -19.44 5.39
C VAL A 80 -0.01 -20.40 4.19
N TRP A 81 0.14 -19.88 2.96
CA TRP A 81 0.09 -20.67 1.72
C TRP A 81 0.76 -19.91 0.56
N PRO A 82 1.37 -20.59 -0.45
CA PRO A 82 1.59 -22.04 -0.57
C PRO A 82 2.58 -22.59 0.48
N PRO A 83 2.64 -23.92 0.74
CA PRO A 83 3.45 -24.51 1.81
C PRO A 83 4.92 -24.08 1.77
N GLN A 84 5.47 -23.92 0.58
CA GLN A 84 6.86 -23.50 0.34
C GLN A 84 7.15 -22.04 0.74
N ARG A 85 6.09 -21.26 0.99
CA ARG A 85 6.14 -19.85 1.38
C ARG A 85 5.64 -19.59 2.79
N VAL A 86 5.26 -20.64 3.53
CA VAL A 86 4.80 -20.49 4.91
C VAL A 86 5.91 -19.89 5.74
N GLY A 87 5.61 -18.78 6.40
CA GLY A 87 6.61 -18.05 7.19
C GLY A 87 6.17 -16.65 7.57
N ALA A 88 6.92 -16.04 8.48
CA ALA A 88 6.72 -14.65 8.85
C ALA A 88 7.09 -13.74 7.67
N ILE A 89 6.35 -12.64 7.50
CA ILE A 89 6.77 -11.54 6.64
C ILE A 89 7.95 -10.84 7.34
N GLU A 90 9.16 -11.08 6.85
CA GLU A 90 10.34 -10.40 7.37
C GLU A 90 10.16 -8.88 7.29
N LYS A 91 10.38 -8.19 8.41
CA LYS A 91 10.55 -6.74 8.39
C LYS A 91 11.87 -6.48 7.67
N ARG A 92 11.82 -6.04 6.41
CA ARG A 92 12.96 -5.32 5.84
C ARG A 92 13.03 -3.98 6.57
N MET A 93 13.71 -3.96 7.71
CA MET A 93 14.10 -2.74 8.40
C MET A 93 15.15 -2.08 7.50
N SER A 94 14.83 -0.93 6.95
CA SER A 94 15.79 0.04 6.43
C SER A 94 15.68 1.27 7.29
#